data_AF-A0A520GUI9-F1
#
_entry.id   AF-A0A520GUI9-F1
#
_cell.length_a   1.000
_cell.length_b   1.000
_cell.length_c   1.000
_cell.angle_alpha   90.00
_cell.angle_beta   90.00
_cell.angle_gamma   90.00
#
_symmetry.space_group_name_H-M   'P 1'
#
loop_
_entity.id
_entity.type
_entity.pdbx_description
1 polymer ?
#
loop_
_entity_poly.entity_id
_entity_poly.type
_entity_poly.pdbx_seq_one_letter_code
_entity_poly.pdbx_strand_id
1 'polypeptide(L)'
;MNTKISHAAPAIDPDDVGYNASPNPEFNGLIAARLSRRRLFGLGVGTAGAALLSACGGGSDDNTSTPTPAPAPAPAPAPAPAPAPAAQKLGFDAVAKNLADAVVVPAGYTASVLYRLGDPIATGVAAYANDGTDAASTYDRRAGDHHDGMTFFGVDGNGRWSPTAADRGLLVMNHEAITPSFLHPTGQTSTGSGTAQTRTVADEVLREFYLHGVSVIETARANGAWSYRQASAFNRRVHTLTEMAFSGPVARTDAVKTKYSADGSRVRGTVNNCANGTTPWGTYLTCEENWAGYFRRVAATD
;
A
#
# COMPACT_ATOMS: atom_id res chain seq x y z
N MET A 1 48.46 7.00 22.49
CA MET A 1 48.31 7.30 21.04
C MET A 1 46.91 6.82 20.64
N ASN A 2 45.93 7.72 20.63
CA ASN A 2 44.55 7.43 20.23
C ASN A 2 44.36 7.89 18.79
N THR A 3 44.47 6.97 17.84
CA THR A 3 44.13 7.21 16.44
C THR A 3 42.60 7.23 16.33
N LYS A 4 42.03 8.40 16.06
CA LYS A 4 40.62 8.55 15.71
C LYS A 4 40.38 7.84 14.38
N ILE A 5 39.50 6.85 14.38
CA ILE A 5 38.96 6.24 13.16
C ILE A 5 38.17 7.34 12.43
N SER A 6 38.65 7.73 11.26
CA SER A 6 37.92 8.62 10.36
C SER A 6 36.59 7.97 10.02
N HIS A 7 35.48 8.66 10.30
CA HIS A 7 34.17 8.22 9.85
C HIS A 7 34.20 8.18 8.32
N ALA A 8 33.98 6.99 7.76
CA ALA A 8 33.73 6.84 6.34
C ALA A 8 32.58 7.79 5.94
N ALA A 9 32.65 8.35 4.74
CA ALA A 9 31.57 9.14 4.16
C ALA A 9 30.23 8.39 4.35
N PRO A 10 29.10 9.10 4.59
CA PRO A 10 27.80 8.45 4.68
C PRO A 10 27.63 7.58 3.43
N ALA A 11 27.42 6.28 3.64
CA ALA A 11 27.01 5.40 2.55
C ALA A 11 25.71 5.98 2.01
N ILE A 12 25.77 6.53 0.80
CA ILE A 12 24.56 6.91 0.08
C ILE A 12 23.89 5.57 -0.24
N ASP A 13 22.71 5.35 0.34
CA ASP A 13 21.88 4.22 -0.03
C ASP A 13 21.61 4.34 -1.54
N PRO A 14 21.92 3.32 -2.35
CA PRO A 14 21.52 3.33 -3.76
C PRO A 14 20.04 3.67 -3.95
N ASP A 15 19.17 3.29 -3.01
CA ASP A 15 17.73 3.60 -3.05
C ASP A 15 17.41 5.10 -2.82
N ASP A 16 18.34 5.87 -2.24
CA ASP A 16 18.25 7.34 -2.12
C ASP A 16 18.63 8.05 -3.43
N VAL A 17 19.20 7.34 -4.41
CA VAL A 17 19.58 7.90 -5.71
C VAL A 17 18.37 7.85 -6.64
N GLY A 18 17.70 8.98 -6.84
CA GLY A 18 16.56 9.08 -7.77
C GLY A 18 16.92 8.62 -9.19
N TYR A 19 16.43 7.45 -9.60
CA TYR A 19 16.68 6.88 -10.93
C TYR A 19 15.79 7.46 -12.05
N ASN A 20 14.86 8.34 -11.71
CA ASN A 20 13.93 8.96 -12.66
C ASN A 20 14.40 10.38 -13.05
N ALA A 21 15.05 10.49 -14.21
CA ALA A 21 15.50 11.78 -14.76
C ALA A 21 14.41 12.56 -15.53
N SER A 22 13.15 12.11 -15.50
CA SER A 22 12.08 12.81 -16.24
C SER A 22 11.77 14.17 -15.62
N PRO A 23 11.32 15.16 -16.42
CA PRO A 23 10.89 16.47 -15.92
C PRO A 23 9.48 16.44 -15.31
N ASN A 24 8.91 15.24 -15.11
CA ASN A 24 7.57 15.11 -14.54
C ASN A 24 7.57 15.61 -13.09
N PRO A 25 6.50 16.30 -12.66
CA PRO A 25 6.39 16.71 -11.26
C PRO A 25 6.38 15.49 -10.34
N GLU A 26 7.16 15.56 -9.27
CA GLU A 26 7.10 14.58 -8.19
C GLU A 26 5.68 14.52 -7.57
N PHE A 27 5.32 13.37 -7.00
CA PHE A 27 4.00 13.17 -6.41
C PHE A 27 3.69 14.19 -5.30
N ASN A 28 4.71 14.59 -4.52
CA ASN A 28 4.59 15.65 -3.52
C ASN A 28 4.24 17.01 -4.16
N GLY A 29 4.83 17.32 -5.32
CA GLY A 29 4.48 18.51 -6.12
C GLY A 29 3.05 18.47 -6.64
N LEU A 30 2.55 17.29 -7.05
CA LEU A 30 1.15 17.09 -7.45
C LEU A 30 0.18 17.26 -6.26
N ILE A 31 0.52 16.72 -5.08
CA ILE A 31 -0.25 16.92 -3.84
C ILE A 31 -0.26 18.39 -3.44
N ALA A 32 0.90 19.05 -3.41
CA ALA A 32 1.02 20.46 -3.07
C ALA A 32 0.19 21.33 -4.02
N ALA A 33 0.23 21.07 -5.33
CA ALA A 33 -0.58 21.76 -6.33
C ALA A 33 -2.09 21.49 -6.17
N ARG A 34 -2.49 20.32 -5.66
CA ARG A 34 -3.91 20.00 -5.41
C ARG A 34 -4.42 20.65 -4.11
N LEU A 35 -3.60 20.66 -3.06
CA LEU A 35 -3.91 21.29 -1.78
C LEU A 35 -3.89 22.82 -1.86
N SER A 36 -3.01 23.42 -2.66
CA SER A 36 -2.99 24.87 -2.90
C SER A 36 -4.26 25.35 -3.63
N ARG A 37 -4.73 24.60 -4.63
CA ARG A 37 -6.00 24.88 -5.33
C ARG A 37 -7.21 24.75 -4.41
N ARG A 38 -7.21 23.78 -3.48
CA ARG A 38 -8.28 23.65 -2.47
C ARG A 38 -8.29 24.81 -1.46
N ARG A 39 -7.12 25.42 -1.17
CA ARG A 39 -7.04 26.64 -0.36
C ARG A 39 -7.55 27.88 -1.12
N LEU A 40 -7.36 27.95 -2.44
CA LEU A 40 -7.84 29.08 -3.26
C LEU A 40 -9.37 29.06 -3.43
N PHE A 41 -9.99 27.88 -3.58
CA PHE A 41 -11.46 27.77 -3.72
C PHE A 41 -12.23 27.58 -2.39
N GLY A 42 -11.54 27.26 -1.29
CA GLY A 42 -12.13 27.26 0.05
C GLY A 42 -12.37 28.66 0.62
N LEU A 43 -11.83 29.70 -0.02
CA LEU A 43 -12.01 31.12 0.34
C LEU A 43 -13.12 31.82 -0.46
N GLY A 44 -13.83 31.13 -1.36
CA GLY A 44 -14.73 31.74 -2.35
C GLY A 44 -16.23 31.41 -2.25
N VAL A 45 -16.70 30.74 -1.19
CA VAL A 45 -18.14 30.50 -0.97
C VAL A 45 -18.65 31.40 0.15
N GLY A 46 -18.76 32.69 -0.18
CA GLY A 46 -19.30 33.74 0.68
C GLY A 46 -18.80 35.09 0.18
N THR A 47 -19.71 35.94 -0.29
CA THR A 47 -19.49 37.34 -0.72
C THR A 47 -18.82 37.60 -2.09
N ALA A 48 -19.38 37.06 -3.18
CA ALA A 48 -19.28 37.70 -4.49
C ALA A 48 -20.68 37.78 -5.13
N GLY A 49 -21.59 38.47 -4.43
CA GLY A 49 -22.89 38.85 -4.94
C GLY A 49 -22.95 40.36 -5.05
N ALA A 50 -23.14 40.84 -6.29
CA ALA A 50 -23.46 42.20 -6.71
C ALA A 50 -22.31 43.22 -6.88
N ALA A 51 -22.45 43.97 -7.99
CA ALA A 51 -21.74 45.16 -8.45
C ALA A 51 -20.43 44.94 -9.26
N LEU A 52 -20.23 45.43 -10.49
CA LEU A 52 -21.03 46.26 -11.40
C LEU A 52 -20.47 46.06 -12.83
N LEU A 53 -21.35 45.74 -13.77
CA LEU A 53 -21.17 45.96 -15.22
C LEU A 53 -21.59 47.41 -15.53
N SER A 54 -20.64 48.29 -15.87
CA SER A 54 -20.82 49.61 -16.54
C SER A 54 -19.50 50.38 -16.46
N ALA A 55 -18.99 51.11 -17.45
CA ALA A 55 -19.50 51.45 -18.76
C ALA A 55 -18.31 51.92 -19.64
N CYS A 56 -18.36 51.58 -20.92
CA CYS A 56 -17.61 52.24 -21.99
C CYS A 56 -18.46 53.39 -22.59
N GLY A 57 -17.80 54.45 -23.08
CA GLY A 57 -18.40 55.57 -23.85
C GLY A 57 -18.31 56.90 -23.10
N GLY A 58 -17.86 58.04 -23.64
CA GLY A 58 -17.56 58.47 -25.00
C GLY A 58 -18.15 59.88 -25.22
N GLY A 59 -17.31 60.88 -25.53
CA GLY A 59 -17.69 62.06 -26.35
C GLY A 59 -18.20 63.35 -25.69
N SER A 60 -17.41 64.42 -25.88
CA SER A 60 -17.72 65.84 -26.19
C SER A 60 -18.23 66.85 -25.13
N ASP A 61 -17.41 67.91 -24.98
CA ASP A 61 -17.67 69.36 -24.95
C ASP A 61 -18.86 69.93 -24.15
N ASP A 62 -18.59 70.51 -22.96
CA ASP A 62 -18.82 71.94 -22.73
C ASP A 62 -18.20 72.43 -21.40
N ASN A 63 -17.65 73.65 -21.45
CA ASN A 63 -16.97 74.32 -20.34
C ASN A 63 -17.99 74.88 -19.35
N THR A 64 -18.35 74.08 -18.35
CA THR A 64 -19.05 74.56 -17.14
C THR A 64 -18.30 74.10 -15.90
N SER A 65 -18.08 75.05 -14.98
CA SER A 65 -17.32 74.89 -13.74
C SER A 65 -17.92 73.81 -12.85
N THR A 66 -17.38 72.59 -12.97
CA THR A 66 -17.74 71.46 -12.12
C THR A 66 -17.21 71.65 -10.70
N PRO A 67 -18.03 71.51 -9.65
CA PRO A 67 -17.56 71.57 -8.28
C PRO A 67 -16.61 70.40 -7.99
N THR A 68 -15.49 70.71 -7.33
CA THR A 68 -14.50 69.72 -6.87
C THR A 68 -15.19 68.55 -6.17
N PRO A 69 -15.02 67.30 -6.62
CA PRO A 69 -15.61 66.14 -5.95
C PRO A 69 -15.12 66.06 -4.51
N ALA A 70 -16.03 65.84 -3.56
CA ALA A 70 -15.68 65.57 -2.17
C ALA A 70 -14.74 64.34 -2.10
N PRO A 71 -13.72 64.32 -1.23
CA PRO A 71 -12.82 63.18 -1.11
C PRO A 71 -13.61 61.90 -0.84
N ALA A 72 -13.33 60.85 -1.61
CA ALA A 72 -13.92 59.54 -1.38
C ALA A 72 -13.63 59.08 0.05
N PRO A 73 -14.60 58.51 0.79
CA PRO A 73 -14.37 57.98 2.12
C PRO A 73 -13.21 56.98 2.10
N ALA A 74 -12.33 57.06 3.09
CA ALA A 74 -11.23 56.12 3.23
C ALA A 74 -11.76 54.66 3.22
N PRO A 75 -11.09 53.72 2.52
CA PRO A 75 -11.50 52.32 2.51
C PRO A 75 -11.67 51.80 3.94
N ALA A 76 -12.77 51.08 4.19
CA ALA A 76 -13.00 50.45 5.47
C ALA A 76 -11.80 49.52 5.81
N PRO A 77 -11.33 49.49 7.08
CA PRO A 77 -10.25 48.61 7.48
C PRO A 77 -10.55 47.16 7.08
N ALA A 78 -9.56 46.46 6.52
CA ALA A 78 -9.70 45.06 6.18
C ALA A 78 -10.15 44.25 7.42
N PRO A 79 -11.11 43.32 7.29
CA PRO A 79 -11.54 42.48 8.40
C PRO A 79 -10.33 41.77 9.03
N ALA A 80 -10.30 41.72 10.36
CA ALA A 80 -9.25 41.01 11.07
C ALA A 80 -9.15 39.55 10.58
N PRO A 81 -7.94 39.00 10.41
CA PRO A 81 -7.75 37.61 10.01
C PRO A 81 -8.52 36.68 10.96
N ALA A 82 -9.25 35.71 10.38
CA ALA A 82 -9.93 34.70 11.17
C ALA A 82 -8.92 33.96 12.08
N PRO A 83 -9.27 33.62 13.33
CA PRO A 83 -8.41 32.87 14.22
C PRO A 83 -7.92 31.57 13.58
N ALA A 84 -6.64 31.26 13.75
CA ALA A 84 -6.08 30.00 13.29
C ALA A 84 -6.86 28.82 13.91
N PRO A 85 -7.20 27.76 13.14
CA PRO A 85 -7.86 26.59 13.68
C PRO A 85 -7.05 26.01 14.86
N ALA A 86 -7.73 25.63 15.93
CA ALA A 86 -7.07 24.98 17.06
C ALA A 86 -6.31 23.73 16.59
N ALA A 87 -5.09 23.56 17.09
CA ALA A 87 -4.28 22.39 16.79
C ALA A 87 -5.05 21.12 17.18
N GLN A 88 -5.21 20.20 16.24
CA GLN A 88 -5.81 18.90 16.50
C GLN A 88 -4.94 18.17 17.54
N LYS A 89 -5.55 17.80 18.67
CA LYS A 89 -4.90 16.96 19.69
C LYS A 89 -5.17 15.49 19.38
N LEU A 90 -4.17 14.64 19.58
CA LEU A 90 -4.34 13.20 19.55
C LEU A 90 -5.16 12.76 20.78
N GLY A 91 -6.11 11.85 20.60
CA GLY A 91 -7.06 11.44 21.64
C GLY A 91 -6.57 10.34 22.59
N PHE A 92 -5.26 10.08 22.64
CA PHE A 92 -4.67 9.02 23.46
C PHE A 92 -3.30 9.46 23.98
N ASP A 93 -2.91 8.92 25.14
CA ASP A 93 -1.57 9.11 25.68
C ASP A 93 -0.56 8.23 24.96
N ALA A 94 0.64 8.77 24.72
CA ALA A 94 1.72 8.04 24.10
C ALA A 94 2.11 6.81 24.94
N VAL A 95 2.30 5.66 24.27
CA VAL A 95 2.76 4.42 24.90
C VAL A 95 4.27 4.47 25.11
N ALA A 96 4.75 4.06 26.28
CA ALA A 96 6.17 3.98 26.57
C ALA A 96 6.85 2.85 25.76
N LYS A 97 8.06 3.12 25.28
CA LYS A 97 8.92 2.09 24.66
C LYS A 97 9.19 0.98 25.67
N ASN A 98 9.16 -0.26 25.22
CA ASN A 98 9.45 -1.44 26.03
C ASN A 98 10.01 -2.56 25.14
N LEU A 99 10.52 -3.62 25.76
CA LEU A 99 11.08 -4.81 25.08
C LEU A 99 10.21 -6.07 25.31
N ALA A 100 8.95 -5.90 25.71
CA ALA A 100 8.07 -7.04 25.90
C ALA A 100 7.73 -7.66 24.54
N ASP A 101 7.66 -8.99 24.49
CA ASP A 101 7.13 -9.73 23.34
C ASP A 101 5.59 -9.66 23.34
N ALA A 102 5.08 -8.43 23.19
CA ALA A 102 3.66 -8.13 23.27
C ALA A 102 3.32 -6.85 22.51
N VAL A 103 2.10 -6.79 21.96
CA VAL A 103 1.53 -5.55 21.41
C VAL A 103 0.97 -4.72 22.57
N VAL A 104 1.66 -3.64 22.94
CA VAL A 104 1.22 -2.69 23.98
C VAL A 104 0.50 -1.51 23.33
N VAL A 105 -0.74 -1.27 23.72
CA VAL A 105 -1.61 -0.20 23.20
C VAL A 105 -1.97 0.83 24.29
N PRO A 106 -2.42 2.05 23.93
CA PRO A 106 -2.83 3.04 24.92
C PRO A 106 -3.97 2.56 25.83
N ALA A 107 -4.11 3.16 27.01
CA ALA A 107 -5.21 2.88 27.92
C ALA A 107 -6.58 3.08 27.22
N GLY A 108 -7.49 2.13 27.41
CA GLY A 108 -8.81 2.12 26.75
C GLY A 108 -8.84 1.46 25.36
N TYR A 109 -7.69 1.01 24.83
CA TYR A 109 -7.60 0.26 23.58
C TYR A 109 -7.33 -1.23 23.83
N THR A 110 -7.68 -2.05 22.83
CA THR A 110 -7.40 -3.50 22.80
C THR A 110 -6.84 -3.90 21.44
N ALA A 111 -5.96 -4.90 21.43
CA ALA A 111 -5.50 -5.56 20.21
C ALA A 111 -5.92 -7.04 20.23
N SER A 112 -6.33 -7.56 19.08
CA SER A 112 -6.71 -8.97 18.90
C SER A 112 -6.20 -9.49 17.57
N VAL A 113 -5.78 -10.75 17.52
CA VAL A 113 -5.36 -11.41 16.28
C VAL A 113 -6.59 -11.65 15.40
N LEU A 114 -6.55 -11.13 14.18
CA LEU A 114 -7.61 -11.33 13.18
C LEU A 114 -7.31 -12.50 12.23
N TYR A 115 -6.06 -12.59 11.78
CA TYR A 115 -5.61 -13.52 10.74
C TYR A 115 -4.10 -13.67 10.84
N ARG A 116 -3.60 -14.91 10.83
CA ARG A 116 -2.18 -15.24 11.02
C ARG A 116 -1.74 -16.33 10.03
N LEU A 117 -0.42 -16.48 9.88
CA LEU A 117 0.20 -17.57 9.13
C LEU A 117 -0.51 -18.91 9.33
N GLY A 118 -0.80 -19.59 8.22
CA GLY A 118 -1.37 -20.93 8.21
C GLY A 118 -2.88 -21.00 8.44
N ASP A 119 -3.54 -19.92 8.89
CA ASP A 119 -4.99 -19.91 9.10
C ASP A 119 -5.71 -20.36 7.82
N PRO A 120 -6.61 -21.36 7.90
CA PRO A 120 -7.30 -21.88 6.72
C PRO A 120 -8.31 -20.86 6.19
N ILE A 121 -8.37 -20.71 4.87
CA ILE A 121 -9.31 -19.80 4.19
C ILE A 121 -10.28 -20.52 3.25
N ALA A 122 -10.39 -21.84 3.39
CA ALA A 122 -11.34 -22.66 2.65
C ALA A 122 -11.95 -23.75 3.54
N THR A 123 -13.10 -24.28 3.12
CA THR A 123 -13.71 -25.46 3.74
C THR A 123 -12.83 -26.70 3.53
N GLY A 124 -12.88 -27.63 4.48
CA GLY A 124 -12.11 -28.89 4.40
C GLY A 124 -10.60 -28.75 4.63
N VAL A 125 -10.10 -27.55 4.93
CA VAL A 125 -8.71 -27.33 5.37
C VAL A 125 -8.69 -27.30 6.89
N ALA A 126 -7.90 -28.20 7.50
CA ALA A 126 -7.76 -28.30 8.94
C ALA A 126 -7.15 -27.03 9.55
N ALA A 127 -7.35 -26.84 10.85
CA ALA A 127 -6.63 -25.81 11.60
C ALA A 127 -5.11 -25.98 11.41
N TYR A 128 -4.38 -24.86 11.42
CA TYR A 128 -2.93 -24.88 11.28
C TYR A 128 -2.29 -25.56 12.49
N ALA A 129 -1.50 -26.61 12.26
CA ALA A 129 -0.83 -27.35 13.33
C ALA A 129 0.35 -26.55 13.91
N ASN A 130 0.99 -25.72 13.09
CA ASN A 130 2.13 -24.90 13.47
C ASN A 130 3.33 -25.70 14.02
N ASP A 131 3.53 -26.90 13.48
CA ASP A 131 4.65 -27.81 13.80
C ASP A 131 5.41 -28.28 12.53
N GLY A 132 5.06 -27.71 11.37
CA GLY A 132 5.63 -28.05 10.07
C GLY A 132 5.11 -29.34 9.43
N THR A 133 4.13 -30.03 10.03
CA THR A 133 3.61 -31.32 9.52
C THR A 133 2.44 -31.20 8.53
N ASP A 134 1.80 -30.03 8.45
CA ASP A 134 0.70 -29.77 7.51
C ASP A 134 1.10 -30.08 6.06
N ALA A 135 0.28 -30.82 5.33
CA ALA A 135 0.60 -31.18 3.95
C ALA A 135 0.80 -29.93 3.07
N ALA A 136 1.88 -29.90 2.28
CA ALA A 136 2.26 -28.75 1.46
C ALA A 136 1.13 -28.30 0.51
N SER A 137 0.37 -29.26 -0.03
CA SER A 137 -0.78 -29.02 -0.91
C SER A 137 -1.97 -28.30 -0.26
N THR A 138 -1.94 -28.05 1.05
CA THR A 138 -2.98 -27.28 1.76
C THR A 138 -2.67 -25.78 1.81
N TYR A 139 -1.41 -25.38 1.61
CA TYR A 139 -0.98 -24.00 1.80
C TYR A 139 -1.47 -23.03 0.72
N ASP A 140 -1.93 -23.56 -0.43
CA ASP A 140 -2.65 -22.79 -1.45
C ASP A 140 -4.03 -22.28 -0.96
N ARG A 141 -4.50 -22.76 0.20
CA ARG A 141 -5.75 -22.38 0.86
C ARG A 141 -5.55 -22.01 2.34
N ARG A 142 -4.34 -21.61 2.71
CA ARG A 142 -4.00 -21.06 4.05
C ARG A 142 -3.49 -19.63 3.93
N ALA A 143 -3.42 -18.89 5.02
CA ALA A 143 -2.65 -17.65 5.08
C ALA A 143 -1.18 -17.87 4.72
N GLY A 144 -0.59 -16.91 4.03
CA GLY A 144 0.85 -16.87 3.79
C GLY A 144 1.63 -16.43 5.03
N ASP A 145 2.92 -16.20 4.86
CA ASP A 145 3.82 -15.75 5.92
C ASP A 145 4.18 -14.27 5.74
N HIS A 146 4.68 -13.64 6.81
CA HIS A 146 5.14 -12.25 6.83
C HIS A 146 4.15 -11.30 6.14
N HIS A 147 2.96 -11.18 6.74
CA HIS A 147 1.93 -10.27 6.24
C HIS A 147 2.47 -8.85 6.10
N ASP A 148 2.19 -8.20 4.97
CA ASP A 148 2.65 -6.84 4.71
C ASP A 148 1.49 -5.98 4.15
N GLY A 149 1.71 -5.18 3.12
CA GLY A 149 0.78 -4.19 2.60
C GLY A 149 -0.64 -4.74 2.49
N MET A 150 -1.63 -3.97 2.91
CA MET A 150 -3.02 -4.43 2.97
C MET A 150 -4.03 -3.32 2.70
N THR A 151 -5.20 -3.70 2.22
CA THR A 151 -6.36 -2.79 2.09
C THR A 151 -7.66 -3.52 2.36
N PHE A 152 -8.55 -2.84 3.08
CA PHE A 152 -9.93 -3.24 3.26
C PHE A 152 -10.82 -2.66 2.14
N PHE A 153 -11.54 -3.54 1.45
CA PHE A 153 -12.54 -3.20 0.45
C PHE A 153 -13.93 -3.49 1.00
N GLY A 154 -14.69 -2.44 1.33
CA GLY A 154 -16.05 -2.59 1.83
C GLY A 154 -16.95 -3.36 0.87
N VAL A 155 -17.83 -4.21 1.41
CA VAL A 155 -18.81 -5.00 0.67
C VAL A 155 -20.21 -4.64 1.16
N ASP A 156 -21.09 -4.25 0.23
CA ASP A 156 -22.47 -3.89 0.53
C ASP A 156 -23.37 -5.12 0.80
N GLY A 157 -24.64 -4.85 1.11
CA GLY A 157 -25.64 -5.90 1.38
C GLY A 157 -25.91 -6.84 0.19
N ASN A 158 -25.53 -6.45 -1.03
CA ASN A 158 -25.67 -7.25 -2.24
C ASN A 158 -24.39 -8.02 -2.61
N GLY A 159 -23.35 -7.94 -1.77
CA GLY A 159 -22.07 -8.59 -2.05
C GLY A 159 -21.21 -7.87 -3.08
N ARG A 160 -21.46 -6.58 -3.32
CA ARG A 160 -20.67 -5.75 -4.26
C ARG A 160 -19.72 -4.83 -3.51
N TRP A 161 -18.63 -4.45 -4.17
CA TRP A 161 -17.73 -3.44 -3.63
C TRP A 161 -18.47 -2.12 -3.38
N SER A 162 -18.25 -1.54 -2.20
CA SER A 162 -18.75 -0.23 -1.82
C SER A 162 -17.65 0.53 -1.05
N PRO A 163 -17.30 1.76 -1.47
CA PRO A 163 -16.30 2.57 -0.77
C PRO A 163 -16.78 3.10 0.58
N THR A 164 -18.08 2.98 0.91
CA THR A 164 -18.66 3.45 2.17
C THR A 164 -19.02 2.32 3.14
N ALA A 165 -18.99 1.07 2.70
CA ALA A 165 -19.25 -0.07 3.58
C ALA A 165 -18.06 -0.29 4.53
N ALA A 166 -18.35 -0.41 5.83
CA ALA A 166 -17.32 -0.46 6.88
C ALA A 166 -17.43 -1.65 7.85
N ASP A 167 -18.56 -2.37 7.86
CA ASP A 167 -18.78 -3.49 8.80
C ASP A 167 -18.53 -4.87 8.18
N ARG A 168 -18.39 -4.94 6.86
CA ARG A 168 -18.08 -6.15 6.11
C ARG A 168 -17.27 -5.77 4.88
N GLY A 169 -16.27 -6.57 4.55
CA GLY A 169 -15.46 -6.32 3.37
C GLY A 169 -14.49 -7.44 3.06
N LEU A 170 -13.67 -7.21 2.04
CA LEU A 170 -12.53 -8.06 1.72
C LEU A 170 -11.28 -7.38 2.24
N LEU A 171 -10.56 -8.04 3.15
CA LEU A 171 -9.20 -7.65 3.49
C LEU A 171 -8.26 -8.34 2.51
N VAL A 172 -7.61 -7.55 1.67
CA VAL A 172 -6.60 -8.01 0.71
C VAL A 172 -5.24 -7.64 1.27
N MET A 173 -4.35 -8.61 1.40
CA MET A 173 -3.03 -8.42 2.01
C MET A 173 -1.94 -9.22 1.33
N ASN A 174 -0.75 -8.67 1.35
CA ASN A 174 0.46 -9.31 0.86
C ASN A 174 1.09 -10.26 1.88
N HIS A 175 1.91 -11.17 1.36
CA HIS A 175 2.75 -12.13 2.08
C HIS A 175 4.15 -12.04 1.49
N GLU A 176 5.03 -11.30 2.17
CA GLU A 176 6.26 -10.78 1.58
C GLU A 176 7.38 -11.83 1.60
N ALA A 177 7.68 -12.33 2.78
CA ALA A 177 8.81 -13.20 3.03
C ALA A 177 8.36 -14.44 3.82
N ILE A 178 9.31 -15.31 4.12
CA ILE A 178 9.08 -16.52 4.90
C ILE A 178 10.20 -16.68 5.92
N THR A 179 9.94 -17.39 7.01
CA THR A 179 11.01 -17.90 7.88
C THR A 179 11.04 -19.43 7.83
N PRO A 180 11.77 -20.04 6.88
CA PRO A 180 11.71 -21.48 6.62
C PRO A 180 12.06 -22.37 7.82
N SER A 181 12.86 -21.86 8.76
CA SER A 181 13.21 -22.58 9.98
C SER A 181 12.01 -22.92 10.87
N PHE A 182 10.91 -22.18 10.75
CA PHE A 182 9.66 -22.43 11.50
C PHE A 182 8.58 -23.12 10.65
N LEU A 183 8.82 -23.32 9.36
CA LEU A 183 7.82 -23.86 8.44
C LEU A 183 7.89 -25.37 8.29
N HIS A 184 8.99 -26.00 8.73
CA HIS A 184 9.23 -27.44 8.58
C HIS A 184 9.65 -28.05 9.92
N PRO A 185 9.40 -29.35 10.17
CA PRO A 185 9.63 -29.96 11.49
C PRO A 185 11.08 -29.84 11.99
N THR A 186 12.04 -29.79 11.07
CA THR A 186 13.47 -29.66 11.35
C THR A 186 14.10 -28.44 10.68
N GLY A 187 13.28 -27.47 10.28
CA GLY A 187 13.69 -26.40 9.36
C GLY A 187 13.94 -26.90 7.94
N GLN A 188 14.40 -26.00 7.07
CA GLN A 188 14.53 -26.23 5.64
C GLN A 188 15.69 -27.18 5.29
N THR A 189 15.39 -28.28 4.58
CA THR A 189 16.37 -29.28 4.13
C THR A 189 17.19 -28.80 2.92
N SER A 190 18.50 -28.63 3.09
CA SER A 190 19.38 -28.27 1.97
C SER A 190 20.71 -29.00 2.01
N THR A 191 21.34 -29.15 0.84
CA THR A 191 22.67 -29.74 0.67
C THR A 191 23.62 -28.72 0.06
N GLY A 192 24.93 -28.82 0.34
CA GLY A 192 25.92 -27.84 -0.13
C GLY A 192 25.93 -26.55 0.69
N SER A 193 26.74 -25.58 0.28
CA SER A 193 26.90 -24.30 0.99
C SER A 193 27.11 -23.14 0.02
N GLY A 194 26.79 -21.92 0.45
CA GLY A 194 26.94 -20.72 -0.36
C GLY A 194 26.18 -20.85 -1.69
N THR A 195 26.87 -20.58 -2.80
CA THR A 195 26.27 -20.66 -4.15
C THR A 195 25.92 -22.09 -4.59
N ALA A 196 26.50 -23.12 -3.95
CA ALA A 196 26.20 -24.53 -4.23
C ALA A 196 25.04 -25.10 -3.39
N GLN A 197 24.53 -24.34 -2.41
CA GLN A 197 23.43 -24.79 -1.56
C GLN A 197 22.21 -25.13 -2.42
N THR A 198 21.49 -26.21 -2.16
CA THR A 198 20.31 -26.61 -2.97
C THR A 198 19.23 -27.19 -2.07
N ARG A 199 17.97 -26.81 -2.33
CA ARG A 199 16.78 -27.39 -1.67
C ARG A 199 16.50 -28.75 -2.31
N THR A 200 16.42 -29.80 -1.51
CA THR A 200 16.31 -31.19 -2.01
C THR A 200 14.95 -31.83 -1.75
N VAL A 201 14.09 -31.20 -0.96
CA VAL A 201 12.74 -31.71 -0.63
C VAL A 201 11.68 -30.87 -1.33
N ALA A 202 11.03 -31.43 -2.34
CA ALA A 202 10.09 -30.72 -3.20
C ALA A 202 8.87 -30.18 -2.42
N ASP A 203 8.34 -30.94 -1.46
CA ASP A 203 7.18 -30.53 -0.67
C ASP A 203 7.48 -29.33 0.24
N GLU A 204 8.71 -29.23 0.75
CA GLU A 204 9.13 -28.05 1.50
C GLU A 204 9.12 -26.81 0.59
N VAL A 205 9.73 -26.90 -0.58
CA VAL A 205 9.77 -25.80 -1.57
C VAL A 205 8.36 -25.43 -2.04
N LEU A 206 7.49 -26.42 -2.25
CA LEU A 206 6.11 -26.18 -2.65
C LEU A 206 5.33 -25.42 -1.58
N ARG A 207 5.52 -25.78 -0.30
CA ARG A 207 4.96 -25.04 0.83
C ARG A 207 5.44 -23.59 0.85
N GLU A 208 6.76 -23.38 0.69
CA GLU A 208 7.37 -22.04 0.65
C GLU A 208 6.78 -21.19 -0.49
N PHE A 209 6.62 -21.76 -1.68
CA PHE A 209 5.97 -21.09 -2.81
C PHE A 209 4.53 -20.66 -2.54
N TYR A 210 3.77 -21.49 -1.83
CA TYR A 210 2.41 -21.15 -1.43
C TYR A 210 2.35 -20.14 -0.30
N LEU A 211 3.44 -19.82 0.39
CA LEU A 211 3.42 -18.87 1.50
C LEU A 211 3.66 -17.43 1.09
N HIS A 212 4.14 -17.18 -0.13
CA HIS A 212 4.21 -15.82 -0.69
C HIS A 212 2.92 -15.41 -1.41
N GLY A 213 2.86 -14.13 -1.77
CA GLY A 213 1.85 -13.61 -2.68
C GLY A 213 0.83 -12.73 -1.98
N VAL A 214 -0.45 -13.02 -2.21
CA VAL A 214 -1.59 -12.24 -1.70
C VAL A 214 -2.65 -13.18 -1.16
N SER A 215 -3.32 -12.80 -0.08
CA SER A 215 -4.61 -13.38 0.32
C SER A 215 -5.72 -12.36 0.22
N VAL A 216 -6.85 -12.79 -0.30
CA VAL A 216 -8.15 -12.11 -0.17
C VAL A 216 -8.94 -12.88 0.86
N ILE A 217 -9.37 -12.22 1.94
CA ILE A 217 -10.26 -12.83 2.95
C ILE A 217 -11.49 -11.96 3.19
N GLU A 218 -12.67 -12.56 3.28
CA GLU A 218 -13.86 -11.84 3.72
C GLU A 218 -13.83 -11.66 5.23
N THR A 219 -13.92 -10.41 5.68
CA THR A 219 -13.99 -10.05 7.10
C THR A 219 -15.31 -9.36 7.41
N ALA A 220 -15.78 -9.55 8.64
CA ALA A 220 -16.98 -8.90 9.13
C ALA A 220 -16.82 -8.54 10.60
N ARG A 221 -17.45 -7.43 10.98
CA ARG A 221 -17.58 -6.98 12.36
C ARG A 221 -18.93 -7.41 12.91
N ALA A 222 -18.90 -8.06 14.07
CA ALA A 222 -20.09 -8.41 14.83
C ALA A 222 -19.85 -8.13 16.31
N ASN A 223 -20.81 -7.49 16.99
CA ASN A 223 -20.72 -7.16 18.42
C ASN A 223 -19.42 -6.44 18.80
N GLY A 224 -18.94 -5.55 17.92
CA GLY A 224 -17.72 -4.79 18.13
C GLY A 224 -16.42 -5.51 17.75
N ALA A 225 -16.43 -6.83 17.52
CA ALA A 225 -15.25 -7.64 17.20
C ALA A 225 -15.18 -8.02 15.71
N TRP A 226 -13.96 -8.09 15.19
CA TRP A 226 -13.68 -8.51 13.82
C TRP A 226 -13.35 -10.00 13.75
N SER A 227 -13.83 -10.66 12.69
CA SER A 227 -13.45 -12.03 12.35
C SER A 227 -13.40 -12.19 10.83
N TYR A 228 -12.64 -13.18 10.35
CA TYR A 228 -12.67 -13.58 8.95
C TYR A 228 -13.61 -14.79 8.76
N ARG A 229 -14.18 -14.92 7.58
CA ARG A 229 -15.09 -16.02 7.22
C ARG A 229 -14.33 -17.07 6.42
N GLN A 230 -13.88 -18.13 7.09
CA GLN A 230 -13.11 -19.22 6.45
C GLN A 230 -13.77 -19.80 5.21
N ALA A 231 -15.09 -19.98 5.21
CA ALA A 231 -15.82 -20.60 4.10
C ALA A 231 -16.32 -19.60 3.03
N SER A 232 -15.81 -18.36 3.01
CA SER A 232 -16.26 -17.36 2.04
C SER A 232 -15.87 -17.74 0.62
N ALA A 233 -16.80 -17.58 -0.32
CA ALA A 233 -16.55 -17.74 -1.75
C ALA A 233 -15.62 -16.65 -2.33
N PHE A 234 -15.39 -15.55 -1.59
CA PHE A 234 -14.43 -14.52 -1.99
C PHE A 234 -12.99 -14.86 -1.62
N ASN A 235 -12.80 -15.83 -0.70
CA ASN A 235 -11.47 -16.14 -0.22
C ASN A 235 -10.60 -16.71 -1.35
N ARG A 236 -9.37 -16.20 -1.46
CA ARG A 236 -8.44 -16.61 -2.51
C ARG A 236 -7.01 -16.42 -2.08
N ARG A 237 -6.15 -17.38 -2.43
CA ARG A 237 -4.70 -17.15 -2.53
C ARG A 237 -4.30 -16.85 -3.96
N VAL A 238 -3.41 -15.89 -4.09
CA VAL A 238 -2.59 -15.65 -5.26
C VAL A 238 -1.16 -15.86 -4.80
N HIS A 239 -0.42 -16.76 -5.42
CA HIS A 239 0.90 -17.22 -4.94
C HIS A 239 1.86 -17.38 -6.12
N THR A 240 3.10 -17.78 -5.88
CA THR A 240 4.16 -17.86 -6.92
C THR A 240 3.83 -18.83 -8.07
N LEU A 241 2.90 -19.76 -7.86
CA LEU A 241 2.43 -20.70 -8.90
C LEU A 241 1.12 -20.30 -9.61
N THR A 242 0.47 -19.19 -9.25
CA THR A 242 -0.81 -18.78 -9.86
C THR A 242 -0.58 -18.34 -11.31
N GLU A 243 -1.32 -18.86 -12.29
CA GLU A 243 -1.20 -18.37 -13.67
C GLU A 243 -1.64 -16.91 -13.77
N MET A 244 -0.81 -16.09 -14.41
CA MET A 244 -1.02 -14.65 -14.59
C MET A 244 -0.72 -14.23 -16.03
N ALA A 245 -1.28 -13.10 -16.45
CA ALA A 245 -1.02 -12.51 -17.75
C ALA A 245 -0.08 -11.31 -17.62
N PHE A 246 0.86 -11.16 -18.56
CA PHE A 246 1.52 -9.89 -18.77
C PHE A 246 0.65 -8.98 -19.62
N SER A 247 0.62 -7.70 -19.25
CA SER A 247 -0.03 -6.63 -20.02
C SER A 247 0.93 -5.46 -20.17
N GLY A 248 0.53 -4.44 -20.93
CA GLY A 248 1.35 -3.28 -21.22
C GLY A 248 2.45 -3.52 -22.26
N PRO A 249 3.34 -2.55 -22.48
CA PRO A 249 4.28 -2.55 -23.62
C PRO A 249 5.29 -3.69 -23.65
N VAL A 250 5.60 -4.30 -22.50
CA VAL A 250 6.58 -5.39 -22.39
C VAL A 250 5.97 -6.75 -22.73
N ALA A 251 4.65 -6.90 -22.66
CA ALA A 251 3.99 -8.17 -22.94
C ALA A 251 4.31 -8.66 -24.37
N ARG A 252 4.58 -9.96 -24.51
CA ARG A 252 4.92 -10.63 -25.78
C ARG A 252 6.23 -10.20 -26.45
N THR A 253 7.06 -9.40 -25.78
CA THR A 253 8.44 -9.13 -26.23
C THR A 253 9.36 -10.31 -25.94
N ASP A 254 10.53 -10.36 -26.58
CA ASP A 254 11.50 -11.44 -26.37
C ASP A 254 12.04 -11.49 -24.93
N ALA A 255 12.06 -10.36 -24.21
CA ALA A 255 12.59 -10.27 -22.84
C ALA A 255 11.76 -11.05 -21.80
N VAL A 256 10.49 -11.34 -22.09
CA VAL A 256 9.58 -12.08 -21.18
C VAL A 256 9.26 -13.49 -21.68
N LYS A 257 9.92 -13.95 -22.75
CA LYS A 257 9.77 -15.33 -23.24
C LYS A 257 10.56 -16.30 -22.37
N THR A 258 9.90 -17.39 -22.00
CA THR A 258 10.49 -18.48 -21.21
C THR A 258 10.03 -19.83 -21.76
N LYS A 259 10.59 -20.94 -21.24
CA LYS A 259 10.07 -22.28 -21.57
C LYS A 259 8.59 -22.48 -21.21
N TYR A 260 8.09 -21.75 -20.21
CA TYR A 260 6.67 -21.79 -19.82
C TYR A 260 5.80 -20.92 -20.73
N SER A 261 6.34 -19.81 -21.22
CA SER A 261 5.63 -18.78 -21.98
C SER A 261 6.43 -18.43 -23.23
N ALA A 262 6.33 -19.28 -24.25
CA ALA A 262 7.09 -19.14 -25.49
C ALA A 262 6.70 -17.88 -26.30
N ASP A 263 5.49 -17.36 -26.09
CA ASP A 263 4.99 -16.14 -26.72
C ASP A 263 5.05 -14.92 -25.79
N GLY A 264 5.58 -15.06 -24.57
CA GLY A 264 5.73 -13.96 -23.60
C GLY A 264 4.40 -13.38 -23.09
N SER A 265 3.28 -14.09 -23.22
CA SER A 265 1.95 -13.60 -22.82
C SER A 265 1.57 -13.93 -21.38
N ARG A 266 2.18 -14.97 -20.80
CA ARG A 266 1.85 -15.52 -19.49
C ARG A 266 3.05 -15.60 -18.56
N VAL A 267 2.79 -15.57 -17.26
CA VAL A 267 3.76 -15.77 -16.19
C VAL A 267 3.13 -16.60 -15.07
N ARG A 268 3.95 -17.11 -14.16
CA ARG A 268 3.50 -17.78 -12.94
C ARG A 268 3.81 -16.90 -11.74
N GLY A 269 2.72 -16.49 -11.11
CA GLY A 269 2.63 -15.98 -9.78
C GLY A 269 3.20 -14.60 -9.57
N THR A 270 3.27 -14.28 -8.28
CA THR A 270 3.91 -13.09 -7.77
C THR A 270 4.67 -13.45 -6.50
N VAL A 271 5.79 -12.79 -6.24
CA VAL A 271 6.70 -13.10 -5.14
C VAL A 271 7.22 -11.83 -4.47
N ASN A 272 7.55 -11.95 -3.18
CA ASN A 272 8.11 -10.85 -2.40
C ASN A 272 7.27 -9.58 -2.44
N ASN A 273 5.97 -9.80 -2.20
CA ASN A 273 4.94 -8.78 -2.21
C ASN A 273 5.07 -7.93 -0.93
N CYS A 274 5.60 -6.72 -1.05
CA CYS A 274 5.91 -5.84 0.08
C CYS A 274 4.67 -4.97 0.41
N ALA A 275 4.65 -3.72 -0.06
CA ALA A 275 3.55 -2.79 0.15
C ALA A 275 2.42 -2.92 -0.89
N ASN A 276 1.47 -2.00 -0.84
CA ASN A 276 0.29 -2.04 -1.69
C ASN A 276 -0.18 -0.66 -2.17
N GLY A 277 -1.03 -0.69 -3.19
CA GLY A 277 -1.81 0.44 -3.66
C GLY A 277 -3.26 0.06 -3.88
N THR A 278 -4.15 1.06 -3.90
CA THR A 278 -5.57 0.84 -4.16
C THR A 278 -6.07 1.83 -5.18
N THR A 279 -6.78 1.33 -6.18
CA THR A 279 -7.31 2.17 -7.24
C THR A 279 -8.72 2.69 -6.90
N PRO A 280 -9.11 3.87 -7.43
CA PRO A 280 -10.46 4.40 -7.26
C PRO A 280 -11.59 3.54 -7.87
N TRP A 281 -11.25 2.52 -8.67
CA TRP A 281 -12.21 1.60 -9.31
C TRP A 281 -12.20 0.21 -8.67
N GLY A 282 -11.70 0.10 -7.43
CA GLY A 282 -11.87 -1.10 -6.61
C GLY A 282 -10.90 -2.23 -6.94
N THR A 283 -9.68 -1.93 -7.36
CA THR A 283 -8.62 -2.93 -7.56
C THR A 283 -7.47 -2.74 -6.58
N TYR A 284 -6.89 -3.85 -6.16
CA TYR A 284 -5.70 -3.90 -5.32
C TYR A 284 -4.44 -4.00 -6.19
N LEU A 285 -3.42 -3.25 -5.85
CA LEU A 285 -2.09 -3.30 -6.44
C LEU A 285 -1.14 -3.91 -5.41
N THR A 286 -0.45 -4.97 -5.81
CA THR A 286 0.62 -5.60 -5.03
C THR A 286 1.96 -5.34 -5.73
N CYS A 287 3.03 -5.19 -4.96
CA CYS A 287 4.34 -4.78 -5.48
C CYS A 287 5.41 -5.81 -5.12
N GLU A 288 6.10 -6.33 -6.13
CA GLU A 288 7.27 -7.20 -5.95
C GLU A 288 8.51 -6.33 -5.67
N GLU A 289 9.14 -6.51 -4.51
CA GLU A 289 10.30 -5.70 -4.09
C GLU A 289 11.62 -6.44 -4.32
N ASN A 290 12.00 -7.34 -3.42
CA ASN A 290 13.28 -8.06 -3.43
C ASN A 290 13.22 -9.37 -4.22
N TRP A 291 12.43 -9.41 -5.30
CA TRP A 291 12.19 -10.62 -6.11
C TRP A 291 13.49 -11.23 -6.65
N ALA A 292 14.50 -10.41 -6.95
CA ALA A 292 15.77 -10.86 -7.51
C ALA A 292 16.52 -11.83 -6.57
N GLY A 293 16.34 -11.70 -5.25
CA GLY A 293 16.96 -12.58 -4.26
C GLY A 293 16.49 -14.04 -4.32
N TYR A 294 15.35 -14.30 -4.96
CA TYR A 294 14.80 -15.65 -5.16
C TYR A 294 15.38 -16.37 -6.37
N PHE A 295 16.16 -15.66 -7.19
CA PHE A 295 16.79 -16.20 -8.39
C PHE A 295 18.28 -16.37 -8.17
N ARG A 296 18.83 -17.43 -8.75
CA ARG A 296 20.27 -17.68 -8.76
C ARG A 296 20.68 -18.34 -10.05
N ARG A 297 21.93 -18.09 -10.44
CA ARG A 297 22.57 -18.80 -11.55
C ARG A 297 23.49 -19.86 -10.95
N VAL A 298 23.20 -21.14 -11.18
CA VAL A 298 24.00 -22.26 -10.63
C VAL A 298 25.32 -22.44 -11.40
N ALA A 299 25.33 -22.08 -12.69
CA ALA A 299 26.52 -21.87 -13.51
C ALA A 299 26.20 -20.83 -14.59
N ALA A 300 27.09 -19.85 -14.80
CA ALA A 300 27.04 -18.97 -15.98
C ALA A 300 27.73 -19.70 -17.14
N THR A 301 27.06 -19.81 -18.28
CA THR A 301 27.64 -20.36 -19.52
C THR A 301 27.47 -19.38 -20.70
N ASP A 302 27.20 -18.12 -20.36
CA ASP A 302 27.14 -16.97 -21.26
C ASP A 302 28.49 -16.24 -21.29
#